data_AF-A0AAP3CW89-F1
#
_entry.id   AF-A0AAP3CW89-F1
#
_cell.length_a   1.000
_cell.length_b   1.000
_cell.length_c   1.000
_cell.angle_alpha   90.00
_cell.angle_beta   90.00
_cell.angle_gamma   90.00
#
_symmetry.space_group_name_H-M   'P 1'
#
loop_
_entity.id
_entity.type
_entity.pdbx_description
1 polymer ?
#
loop_
_entity_poly.entity_id
_entity_poly.type
_entity_poly.pdbx_seq_one_letter_code
_entity_poly.pdbx_strand_id
1 'polypeptide(L)' 'MAQVRLAGKQEEIEQLIKSFEKHYDVSYTSREYGRTNPKYKYSKDSRVYLELKLKSAKIEK' A
#
# COMPACT_ATOMS: atom_id res chain seq x y z
N MET A 1 9.09 -3.20 -11.12
CA MET A 1 7.98 -2.99 -10.16
C MET A 1 8.54 -3.18 -8.77
N ALA A 2 8.14 -2.34 -7.82
CA ALA A 2 8.57 -2.45 -6.44
C ALA A 2 7.40 -2.97 -5.59
N GLN A 3 7.66 -3.97 -4.75
CA GLN A 3 6.67 -4.48 -3.80
C GLN A 3 7.00 -3.95 -2.42
N VAL A 4 6.02 -3.31 -1.78
CA VAL A 4 6.20 -2.61 -0.50
C VAL A 4 5.13 -3.11 0.48
N ARG A 5 5.56 -3.31 1.73
CA ARG A 5 4.67 -3.64 2.85
C ARG A 5 4.62 -2.46 3.80
N LEU A 6 3.42 -1.94 4.06
CA LEU A 6 3.19 -0.91 5.07
C LEU A 6 2.54 -1.54 6.30
N ALA A 7 2.94 -1.06 7.48
CA ALA A 7 2.36 -1.45 8.76
C ALA A 7 2.24 -0.22 9.65
N GLY A 8 1.09 -0.04 10.29
CA GLY A 8 0.81 1.11 11.16
C GLY A 8 -0.68 1.41 11.24
N LYS A 9 -1.03 2.64 11.64
CA LYS A 9 -2.43 3.06 11.68
C LYS A 9 -3.01 3.17 10.27
N GLN A 10 -4.29 2.82 10.13
CA GLN A 10 -5.01 2.90 8.86
C GLN A 10 -4.92 4.29 8.23
N GLU A 11 -5.10 5.35 9.04
CA GLU A 11 -5.06 6.74 8.57
C GLU A 11 -3.70 7.13 7.99
N GLU A 12 -2.60 6.72 8.64
CA GLU A 12 -1.23 7.01 8.18
C GLU A 12 -0.92 6.26 6.88
N ILE A 13 -1.36 5.00 6.79
CA ILE A 13 -1.22 4.17 5.60
C ILE A 13 -1.97 4.79 4.42
N GLU A 14 -3.19 5.28 4.62
CA GLU A 14 -3.97 5.93 3.57
C GLU A 14 -3.33 7.23 3.08
N GLN A 15 -2.78 8.04 3.99
CA GLN A 15 -2.03 9.24 3.61
C GLN A 15 -0.78 8.89 2.80
N LEU A 16 -0.07 7.84 3.19
CA LEU A 16 1.13 7.38 2.49
C LEU A 16 0.78 6.88 1.08
N ILE A 17 -0.29 6.09 0.93
CA ILE A 17 -0.75 5.60 -0.36
C ILE A 17 -1.11 6.75 -1.29
N LYS A 18 -1.87 7.75 -0.81
CA LYS A 18 -2.19 8.95 -1.59
C LYS A 18 -0.95 9.70 -2.08
N SER A 19 0.12 9.70 -1.29
CA SER A 19 1.39 10.31 -1.70
C SER A 19 2.08 9.50 -2.81
N PHE A 20 2.02 8.16 -2.76
CA PHE A 20 2.57 7.30 -3.80
C PHE A 20 1.78 7.41 -5.11
N GLU A 21 0.45 7.53 -5.05
CA GLU A 21 -0.41 7.67 -6.23
C GLU A 21 -0.05 8.87 -7.12
N LYS A 22 0.66 9.88 -6.58
CA LYS A 22 1.15 11.02 -7.37
C LYS A 22 2.21 10.62 -8.42
N HIS A 23 3.05 9.63 -8.10
CA HIS A 23 4.22 9.27 -8.90
C HIS A 23 4.21 7.82 -9.38
N TYR A 24 3.41 6.97 -8.74
CA TYR A 24 3.33 5.54 -8.99
C TYR A 24 1.88 5.13 -9.24
N ASP A 25 1.69 4.16 -10.12
CA ASP A 25 0.49 3.34 -10.16
C ASP A 25 0.58 2.34 -9.01
N VAL A 26 -0.33 2.50 -8.05
CA VAL A 26 -0.41 1.66 -6.85
C VAL A 26 -1.44 0.56 -7.10
N SER A 27 -1.00 -0.70 -7.00
CA SER A 27 -1.88 -1.87 -7.04
C SER A 27 -1.89 -2.56 -5.68
N TYR A 28 -3.08 -2.80 -5.12
CA TYR A 28 -3.21 -3.51 -3.86
C TYR A 28 -3.03 -5.02 -4.10
N THR A 29 -1.97 -5.60 -3.56
CA THR A 29 -1.68 -7.05 -3.70
C THR A 29 -2.37 -7.89 -2.63
N SER A 30 -3.05 -7.25 -1.66
CA SER A 30 -3.87 -7.96 -0.68
C SER A 30 -5.07 -7.14 -0.25
N ARG A 31 -6.27 -7.64 -0.58
CA ARG A 31 -7.52 -7.23 0.06
C ARG A 31 -7.43 -7.59 1.54
N GLU A 32 -7.46 -6.56 2.40
CA GLU A 32 -7.79 -6.62 3.83
C GLU A 32 -7.30 -7.88 4.57
N TYR A 33 -5.98 -8.00 4.74
CA TYR A 33 -5.35 -9.10 5.50
C TYR A 33 -5.75 -9.15 7.00
N GLY A 34 -6.52 -8.17 7.48
CA GLY A 34 -7.00 -8.08 8.86
C GLY A 34 -8.23 -8.95 9.16
N ARG A 35 -9.04 -9.32 8.16
CA ARG A 35 -10.28 -10.08 8.39
C ARG A 35 -10.13 -11.60 8.35
N THR A 36 -9.13 -12.11 7.61
CA THR A 36 -8.98 -13.56 7.36
C THR A 36 -8.04 -14.26 8.32
N ASN A 37 -7.20 -13.55 9.09
CA ASN A 37 -6.24 -14.18 10.00
C ASN A 37 -6.55 -13.86 11.48
N PRO A 38 -7.02 -14.84 12.28
CA PRO A 38 -7.44 -14.62 13.67
C PRO A 38 -6.32 -14.11 14.58
N LYS A 39 -5.05 -14.29 14.19
CA LYS A 39 -3.87 -13.76 14.92
C LYS A 39 -3.82 -12.23 14.93
N TYR A 40 -4.46 -11.56 13.97
CA TYR A 40 -4.43 -10.10 13.80
C TYR A 40 -5.80 -9.44 13.98
N LYS A 41 -6.83 -10.21 14.34
CA LYS A 41 -8.21 -9.75 14.54
C LYS A 41 -8.34 -8.63 15.60
N TYR A 42 -7.38 -8.54 16.52
CA TYR A 42 -7.30 -7.53 17.58
C TYR A 42 -6.08 -6.61 17.48
N SER A 43 -5.29 -6.72 16.40
CA SER A 43 -4.16 -5.82 16.19
C SER A 43 -4.67 -4.45 15.77
N LYS A 44 -4.24 -3.41 16.48
CA LYS A 44 -4.51 -2.00 16.12
C LYS A 44 -3.76 -1.55 14.86
N ASP A 45 -2.77 -2.33 14.43
CA ASP A 45 -1.94 -2.05 13.26
C ASP A 45 -2.49 -2.75 12.01
N SER A 46 -2.87 -1.95 11.03
CA SER A 46 -3.19 -2.40 9.68
C SER A 46 -1.91 -2.78 8.94
N ARG A 47 -2.00 -3.82 8.11
CA ARG A 47 -0.92 -4.23 7.20
C ARG A 47 -1.45 -4.33 5.80
N VAL A 48 -0.82 -3.60 4.88
CA VAL A 48 -1.16 -3.64 3.46
C VAL A 48 0.08 -3.93 2.63
N TYR A 49 -0.15 -4.70 1.59
CA TYR A 49 0.84 -5.03 0.58
C TYR A 49 0.46 -4.26 -0.68
N LEU A 50 1.42 -3.50 -1.19
CA LEU A 50 1.28 -2.64 -2.35
C LEU A 50 2.31 -3.04 -3.37
N GLU A 51 1.91 -3.03 -4.62
CA GLU A 51 2.81 -3.07 -5.76
C GLU A 51 2.82 -1.68 -6.40
N LEU A 52 4.01 -1.11 -6.49
CA LEU A 52 4.26 0.21 -7.04
C LEU A 52 4.91 0.05 -8.41
N LYS A 53 4.24 0.60 -9.42
CA LYS A 53 4.81 0.77 -10.75
C LYS A 53 5.02 2.26 -10.98
N LEU A 54 6.23 2.69 -11.31
CA LEU A 54 6.47 4.11 -11.61
C LEU A 54 5.56 4.49 -12.77
N LYS A 55 4.79 5.58 -12.63
CA LYS A 55 4.09 6.16 -13.76
C LYS A 55 5.18 6.57 -14.73
N SER A 56 5.15 6.03 -15.94
CA SER A 56 6.02 6.50 -17.00
C SER A 56 5.68 7.97 -17.26
N ALA A 57 6.26 8.87 -16.48
CA ALA A 57 6.47 10.23 -16.93
C ALA A 57 7.16 10.04 -18.27
N LYS A 58 6.58 10.57 -19.35
CA LYS A 58 7.29 10.72 -20.60
C LYS A 58 8.64 11.34 -20.22
N ILE A 59 9.68 10.52 -20.24
CA ILE A 59 11.04 11.01 -20.27
C ILE A 59 11.12 11.54 -21.70
N GLU A 60 10.64 12.77 -21.90
CA GLU A 60 10.98 13.55 -23.08
C GLU A 60 12.50 13.70 -23.00
N LYS A 61 13.17 12.87 -23.80
CA LYS A 61 14.59 12.96 -24.10
C LYS A 61 14.84 14.13 -25.03
#